data_AF-A0A2N2LM97-F1
#
_entry.id   AF-A0A2N2LM97-F1
#
_cell.length_a   1.000
_cell.length_b   1.000
_cell.length_c   1.000
_cell.angle_alpha   90.00
_cell.angle_beta   90.00
_cell.angle_gamma   90.00
#
_symmetry.space_group_name_H-M   'P 1'
#
loop_
_entity.id
_entity.type
_entity.pdbx_description
1 polymer ?
#
loop_
_entity_poly.entity_id
_entity_poly.type
_entity_poly.pdbx_seq_one_letter_code
_entity_poly.pdbx_strand_id
1 'polypeptide(L)'
;MRKRTALFAAAILGVVLVAAALRSPSGTADACAFDPRIPFAYEADQTRTLYRMAFDAAATNAMLPGDPFFALQPIERGVRNGRTDGAPFIPPVLLKAIAWTESTMTMASRSTPFDSIGEGLVTFDCGHGIMQVTTGMTVPLGSSGPSDRQVTIATHFGYNIARGAQILAEKWNAAPEARPIAGTDSASDPAIVENWYYAVWGYNGFTGPGANRSNHPLDPSFAGWPRPAYRCDGTQSRDRYPYQELVWGCMANPQSRNGVALWERVNATLPDLTSPAFFTPLSVARWRFPYNEMDIPTPQPANLVIAPAVPPDLQSRIFGSPSLSSSTERITVRLDDPTTPMRASVTIRNQGTGILSWVASTNDPFLIVDPPAGVALGQGMPCNSAGCPNGTLTINVNPTLLPASRATGTVTVTSPNGGGSVTVTITVLAEFEVGAPGTSRAR
;
A
#
# COMPACT_ATOMS: atom_id res chain seq x y z
N MET A 1 56.40 11.91 -58.87
CA MET A 1 55.52 11.52 -60.00
C MET A 1 54.46 10.56 -59.45
N ARG A 2 53.16 10.94 -59.52
CA ARG A 2 51.92 10.17 -59.18
C ARG A 2 51.80 9.61 -57.76
N LYS A 3 51.14 10.30 -56.80
CA LYS A 3 49.67 10.32 -56.50
C LYS A 3 49.00 8.94 -56.45
N ARG A 4 48.60 8.52 -55.23
CA ARG A 4 47.28 7.96 -54.81
C ARG A 4 47.34 7.64 -53.30
N THR A 5 46.95 8.53 -52.39
CA THR A 5 45.60 8.67 -51.77
C THR A 5 44.89 7.37 -51.40
N ALA A 6 44.91 7.04 -50.11
CA ALA A 6 43.87 6.38 -49.31
C ALA A 6 44.19 6.77 -47.84
N LEU A 7 43.62 7.81 -47.23
CA LEU A 7 42.25 7.93 -46.70
C LEU A 7 41.85 6.67 -45.90
N PHE A 8 42.16 6.65 -44.60
CA PHE A 8 41.22 6.16 -43.59
C PHE A 8 41.42 6.96 -42.29
N ALA A 9 40.27 7.38 -41.77
CA ALA A 9 40.09 8.43 -40.79
C ALA A 9 40.57 8.03 -39.39
N ALA A 10 41.10 9.02 -38.67
CA ALA A 10 41.27 8.99 -37.24
C ALA A 10 39.89 8.86 -36.57
N ALA A 11 39.60 7.71 -35.96
CA ALA A 11 38.46 7.54 -35.09
C ALA A 11 38.77 8.27 -33.77
N ILE A 12 38.21 9.47 -33.62
CA ILE A 12 38.16 10.19 -32.36
C ILE A 12 37.28 9.37 -31.41
N LEU A 13 37.89 8.94 -30.30
CA LEU A 13 37.25 8.25 -29.20
C LEU A 13 36.25 9.21 -28.53
N GLY A 14 35.00 9.20 -28.99
CA GLY A 14 33.89 9.86 -28.32
C GLY A 14 33.47 9.06 -27.10
N VAL A 15 34.10 9.30 -25.95
CA VAL A 15 33.56 8.88 -24.65
C VAL A 15 32.32 9.73 -24.40
N VAL A 16 31.15 9.23 -24.79
CA VAL A 16 29.87 9.75 -24.29
C VAL A 16 29.70 9.17 -22.89
N LEU A 17 30.27 9.85 -21.91
CA LEU A 17 29.86 9.75 -20.51
C LEU A 17 28.41 10.26 -20.44
N VAL A 18 27.44 9.37 -20.64
CA VAL A 18 26.09 9.62 -20.12
C VAL A 18 26.18 9.44 -18.61
N ALA A 19 26.71 10.46 -17.95
CA ALA A 19 26.40 10.68 -16.56
C ALA A 19 24.89 10.95 -16.52
N ALA A 20 24.10 9.92 -16.23
CA ALA A 20 22.79 10.12 -15.64
C ALA A 20 23.03 10.79 -14.29
N ALA A 21 23.22 12.10 -14.33
CA ALA A 21 23.05 12.96 -13.19
C ALA A 21 21.60 12.76 -12.75
N LEU A 22 21.40 11.84 -11.81
CA LEU A 22 20.36 11.97 -10.81
C LEU A 22 20.60 13.34 -10.18
N ARG A 23 20.07 14.39 -10.81
CA ARG A 23 19.70 15.60 -10.10
C ARG A 23 18.73 15.10 -9.06
N SER A 24 19.21 14.90 -7.83
CA SER A 24 18.34 14.95 -6.67
C SER A 24 17.51 16.22 -6.88
N PRO A 25 16.17 16.12 -7.02
CA PRO A 25 15.38 17.32 -6.87
C PRO A 25 15.80 17.90 -5.53
N SER A 26 16.00 19.22 -5.46
CA SER A 26 16.03 19.94 -4.20
C SER A 26 14.89 19.41 -3.34
N GLY A 27 15.21 18.51 -2.41
CA GLY A 27 14.23 17.63 -1.80
C GLY A 27 13.31 18.48 -0.96
N THR A 28 12.09 18.68 -1.42
CA THR A 28 11.01 19.04 -0.51
C THR A 28 10.97 17.92 0.51
N ALA A 29 11.09 18.26 1.80
CA ALA A 29 10.85 17.26 2.83
C ALA A 29 9.40 16.77 2.67
N ASP A 30 9.22 15.47 2.77
CA ASP A 30 7.93 14.79 2.61
C ASP A 30 7.45 14.28 3.99
N ALA A 31 6.14 14.20 4.16
CA ALA A 31 5.48 13.56 5.30
C ALA A 31 4.53 12.46 4.82
N CYS A 32 4.08 11.58 5.72
CA CYS A 32 3.02 10.62 5.38
C CYS A 32 1.74 11.38 4.99
N ALA A 33 1.01 10.86 4.01
CA ALA A 33 -0.11 11.56 3.37
C ALA A 33 -1.23 12.03 4.33
N PHE A 34 -1.36 11.39 5.50
CA PHE A 34 -2.38 11.71 6.49
C PHE A 34 -1.82 12.30 7.78
N ASP A 35 -0.49 12.34 7.97
CA ASP A 35 0.17 12.81 9.20
C ASP A 35 -0.24 14.26 9.53
N PRO A 36 -0.57 14.59 10.80
CA PRO A 36 -0.53 13.76 12.02
C PRO A 36 -1.83 13.00 12.33
N ARG A 37 -2.78 12.93 11.39
CA ARG A 37 -4.07 12.28 11.58
C ARG A 37 -4.11 10.91 10.91
N ILE A 38 -5.12 10.13 11.26
CA ILE A 38 -5.28 8.77 10.73
C ILE A 38 -6.65 8.70 10.06
N PRO A 39 -6.73 8.26 8.79
CA PRO A 39 -8.00 8.08 8.13
C PRO A 39 -8.72 6.87 8.72
N PHE A 40 -10.05 6.82 8.64
CA PHE A 40 -10.81 5.65 9.08
C PHE A 40 -10.99 4.63 7.94
N ALA A 41 -10.91 3.35 8.26
CA ALA A 41 -11.07 2.25 7.30
C ALA A 41 -12.06 1.20 7.81
N TYR A 42 -12.59 0.40 6.88
CA TYR A 42 -13.46 -0.72 7.21
C TYR A 42 -12.68 -2.01 7.40
N GLU A 43 -12.87 -2.64 8.55
CA GLU A 43 -12.37 -3.96 8.88
C GLU A 43 -13.42 -5.01 8.57
N ALA A 44 -13.11 -5.92 7.64
CA ALA A 44 -14.03 -6.96 7.21
C ALA A 44 -14.20 -8.08 8.25
N ASP A 45 -15.03 -9.05 7.91
CA ASP A 45 -15.34 -10.22 8.72
C ASP A 45 -14.09 -10.97 9.23
N GLN A 46 -14.25 -11.66 10.36
CA GLN A 46 -13.16 -12.41 11.00
C GLN A 46 -12.54 -13.48 10.10
N THR A 47 -13.31 -14.05 9.17
CA THR A 47 -12.84 -15.09 8.23
C THR A 47 -12.19 -14.51 6.98
N ARG A 48 -12.12 -13.17 6.86
CA ARG A 48 -11.48 -12.45 5.76
C ARG A 48 -12.06 -12.80 4.39
N THR A 49 -13.35 -13.10 4.31
CA THR A 49 -13.93 -13.71 3.10
C THR A 49 -13.79 -12.80 1.88
N LEU A 50 -14.19 -11.53 1.97
CA LEU A 50 -14.02 -10.60 0.84
C LEU A 50 -12.55 -10.27 0.56
N TYR A 51 -11.69 -10.21 1.57
CA TYR A 51 -10.25 -9.96 1.35
C TYR A 51 -9.60 -11.12 0.57
N ARG A 52 -9.90 -12.38 0.94
CA ARG A 52 -9.40 -13.57 0.22
C ARG A 52 -9.81 -13.58 -1.24
N MET A 53 -11.08 -13.26 -1.51
CA MET A 53 -11.59 -13.17 -2.87
C MET A 53 -10.95 -12.01 -3.64
N ALA A 54 -10.71 -10.88 -2.99
CA ALA A 54 -9.99 -9.76 -3.60
C ALA A 54 -8.56 -10.12 -3.99
N PHE A 55 -7.86 -10.96 -3.21
CA PHE A 55 -6.55 -11.49 -3.61
C PHE A 55 -6.62 -12.36 -4.85
N ASP A 56 -7.63 -13.23 -4.95
CA ASP A 56 -7.83 -14.08 -6.13
C ASP A 56 -8.13 -13.26 -7.39
N ALA A 57 -8.91 -12.18 -7.26
CA ALA A 57 -9.15 -11.23 -8.34
C ALA A 57 -7.91 -10.39 -8.69
N ALA A 58 -7.18 -9.88 -7.69
CA ALA A 58 -5.97 -9.09 -7.92
C ALA A 58 -4.88 -9.89 -8.62
N ALA A 59 -4.75 -11.18 -8.27
CA ALA A 59 -3.84 -12.14 -8.87
C ALA A 59 -4.01 -12.32 -10.38
N THR A 60 -5.17 -11.98 -10.94
CA THR A 60 -5.54 -12.23 -12.35
C THR A 60 -5.98 -10.97 -13.10
N ASN A 61 -5.64 -9.78 -12.56
CA ASN A 61 -6.07 -8.47 -13.08
C ASN A 61 -7.62 -8.28 -13.13
N ALA A 62 -8.38 -9.01 -12.33
CA ALA A 62 -9.85 -8.93 -12.32
C ALA A 62 -10.42 -7.85 -11.39
N MET A 63 -9.57 -7.03 -10.76
CA MET A 63 -9.98 -5.96 -9.84
C MET A 63 -10.31 -4.67 -10.58
N LEU A 64 -9.34 -4.05 -11.23
CA LEU A 64 -9.44 -2.73 -11.87
C LEU A 64 -8.64 -2.71 -13.18
N PRO A 65 -8.96 -3.58 -14.17
CA PRO A 65 -8.12 -3.79 -15.35
C PRO A 65 -7.93 -2.54 -16.23
N GLY A 66 -8.84 -1.56 -16.13
CA GLY A 66 -8.78 -0.30 -16.89
C GLY A 66 -8.05 0.85 -16.20
N ASP A 67 -7.58 0.68 -14.96
CA ASP A 67 -6.84 1.71 -14.23
C ASP A 67 -5.34 1.34 -14.16
N PRO A 68 -4.44 1.98 -14.92
CA PRO A 68 -3.02 1.62 -14.94
C PRO A 68 -2.30 1.67 -13.59
N PHE A 69 -2.84 2.40 -12.61
CA PHE A 69 -2.24 2.51 -11.28
C PHE A 69 -2.61 1.33 -10.36
N PHE A 70 -3.75 0.68 -10.60
CA PHE A 70 -4.26 -0.45 -9.81
C PHE A 70 -4.33 -1.77 -10.58
N ALA A 71 -4.34 -1.72 -11.91
CA ALA A 71 -4.35 -2.89 -12.77
C ALA A 71 -3.07 -3.71 -12.56
N LEU A 72 -3.24 -5.03 -12.49
CA LEU A 72 -2.10 -5.92 -12.55
C LEU A 72 -1.54 -5.89 -13.98
N GLN A 73 -0.34 -5.34 -14.11
CA GLN A 73 0.40 -5.26 -15.36
C GLN A 73 0.79 -6.65 -15.90
N PRO A 74 1.16 -6.76 -17.19
CA PRO A 74 1.78 -7.97 -17.73
C PRO A 74 2.95 -8.44 -16.87
N ILE A 75 3.07 -9.75 -16.69
CA ILE A 75 4.17 -10.34 -15.93
C ILE A 75 5.19 -10.89 -16.92
N GLU A 76 6.38 -10.29 -16.90
CA GLU A 76 7.45 -10.69 -17.81
C GLU A 76 7.94 -12.11 -17.50
N ARG A 77 8.33 -12.84 -18.54
CA ARG A 77 8.89 -14.19 -18.43
C ARG A 77 9.94 -14.42 -19.50
N GLY A 78 10.70 -15.49 -19.37
CA GLY A 78 11.83 -15.80 -20.24
C GLY A 78 13.16 -15.69 -19.52
N VAL A 79 14.21 -16.10 -20.24
CA VAL A 79 15.60 -15.96 -19.78
C VAL A 79 16.04 -14.49 -19.78
N ARG A 80 17.14 -14.17 -19.09
CA ARG A 80 17.68 -12.80 -18.93
C ARG A 80 17.71 -11.97 -20.22
N ASN A 81 18.19 -12.54 -21.32
CA ASN A 81 18.33 -11.83 -22.60
C ASN A 81 17.12 -12.00 -23.54
N GLY A 82 16.00 -12.51 -23.04
CA GLY A 82 14.82 -12.86 -23.84
C GLY A 82 13.53 -12.73 -23.05
N ARG A 83 13.43 -11.69 -22.21
CA ARG A 83 12.22 -11.37 -21.47
C ARG A 83 11.12 -10.89 -22.40
N THR A 84 9.90 -11.35 -22.16
CA THR A 84 8.70 -10.97 -22.91
C THR A 84 7.52 -10.86 -21.98
N ASP A 85 6.60 -9.95 -22.29
CA ASP A 85 5.34 -9.80 -21.56
C ASP A 85 4.50 -11.09 -21.61
N GLY A 86 4.11 -11.56 -20.44
CA GLY A 86 3.16 -12.65 -20.25
C GLY A 86 1.79 -12.14 -19.79
N ALA A 87 0.82 -13.05 -19.72
CA ALA A 87 -0.47 -12.75 -19.12
C ALA A 87 -0.28 -12.32 -17.64
N PRO A 88 -1.04 -11.33 -17.15
CA PRO A 88 -1.01 -10.93 -15.74
C PRO A 88 -1.39 -12.10 -14.84
N PHE A 89 -0.42 -12.62 -14.08
CA PHE A 89 -0.69 -13.66 -13.08
C PHE A 89 0.30 -13.62 -11.93
N ILE A 90 -0.22 -13.56 -10.70
CA ILE A 90 0.54 -13.77 -9.46
C ILE A 90 -0.10 -14.94 -8.72
N PRO A 91 0.66 -15.92 -8.19
CA PRO A 91 0.11 -16.94 -7.32
C PRO A 91 -0.68 -16.32 -6.15
N PRO A 92 -2.00 -16.52 -6.04
CA PRO A 92 -2.81 -15.81 -5.04
C PRO A 92 -2.43 -16.16 -3.61
N VAL A 93 -1.93 -17.37 -3.36
CA VAL A 93 -1.39 -17.78 -2.06
C VAL A 93 -0.22 -16.90 -1.62
N LEU A 94 0.60 -16.43 -2.57
CA LEU A 94 1.72 -15.55 -2.29
C LEU A 94 1.24 -14.18 -1.82
N LEU A 95 0.24 -13.60 -2.50
CA LEU A 95 -0.37 -12.33 -2.07
C LEU A 95 -1.00 -12.45 -0.68
N LYS A 96 -1.70 -13.56 -0.40
CA LYS A 96 -2.32 -13.83 0.92
C LYS A 96 -1.25 -13.95 2.02
N ALA A 97 -0.15 -14.64 1.76
CA ALA A 97 0.96 -14.79 2.70
C ALA A 97 1.73 -13.48 2.92
N ILE A 98 1.93 -12.67 1.87
CA ILE A 98 2.48 -11.31 1.98
C ILE A 98 1.55 -10.47 2.85
N ALA A 99 0.26 -10.38 2.54
CA ALA A 99 -0.72 -9.63 3.32
C ALA A 99 -0.73 -10.03 4.80
N TRP A 100 -0.63 -11.34 5.08
CA TRP A 100 -0.52 -11.82 6.45
C TRP A 100 0.77 -11.37 7.12
N THR A 101 1.89 -11.48 6.40
CA THR A 101 3.20 -11.06 6.89
C THR A 101 3.22 -9.56 7.16
N GLU A 102 2.63 -8.75 6.29
CA GLU A 102 2.61 -7.30 6.38
C GLU A 102 1.69 -6.78 7.50
N SER A 103 0.44 -7.24 7.54
CA SER A 103 -0.60 -6.61 8.35
C SER A 103 -1.42 -7.58 9.20
N THR A 104 -1.10 -8.88 9.19
CA THR A 104 -2.02 -9.95 9.63
C THR A 104 -3.36 -9.94 8.86
N MET A 105 -3.30 -9.49 7.60
CA MET A 105 -4.43 -9.36 6.68
C MET A 105 -5.53 -8.44 7.23
N THR A 106 -5.14 -7.24 7.68
CA THR A 106 -6.00 -6.29 8.42
C THR A 106 -5.96 -4.93 7.73
N MET A 107 -7.11 -4.28 7.57
CA MET A 107 -7.22 -2.97 6.92
C MET A 107 -7.26 -1.83 7.94
N ALA A 108 -7.97 -2.02 9.04
CA ALA A 108 -8.03 -1.09 10.16
C ALA A 108 -7.03 -1.48 11.27
N SER A 109 -6.88 -0.65 12.29
CA SER A 109 -6.08 -0.95 13.46
C SER A 109 -6.62 -2.20 14.18
N ARG A 110 -5.74 -2.91 14.90
CA ARG A 110 -6.11 -4.15 15.61
C ARG A 110 -7.13 -3.95 16.74
N SER A 111 -7.37 -2.72 17.17
CA SER A 111 -8.43 -2.38 18.13
C SER A 111 -9.81 -2.28 17.48
N THR A 112 -9.87 -2.20 16.15
CA THR A 112 -11.13 -2.16 15.40
C THR A 112 -11.77 -3.55 15.39
N PRO A 113 -13.02 -3.70 15.85
CA PRO A 113 -13.74 -4.97 15.74
C PRO A 113 -13.92 -5.39 14.28
N PHE A 114 -14.15 -6.69 14.04
CA PHE A 114 -14.56 -7.14 12.71
C PHE A 114 -15.93 -6.57 12.33
N ASP A 115 -16.16 -6.46 11.01
CA ASP A 115 -17.34 -5.84 10.43
C ASP A 115 -17.60 -4.46 11.04
N SER A 116 -16.58 -3.59 11.07
CA SER A 116 -16.66 -2.27 11.70
C SER A 116 -15.77 -1.24 11.04
N ILE A 117 -16.03 0.04 11.33
CA ILE A 117 -15.18 1.16 10.92
C ILE A 117 -14.32 1.57 12.12
N GLY A 118 -13.04 1.84 11.90
CA GLY A 118 -12.13 2.37 12.92
C GLY A 118 -10.92 3.04 12.29
N GLU A 119 -9.95 3.44 13.11
CA GLU A 119 -8.66 3.98 12.62
C GLU A 119 -8.03 3.02 11.61
N GLY A 120 -7.58 3.53 10.47
CA GLY A 120 -6.86 2.76 9.47
C GLY A 120 -5.55 2.21 10.02
N LEU A 121 -5.11 1.05 9.52
CA LEU A 121 -3.80 0.53 9.85
C LEU A 121 -2.72 1.35 9.14
N VAL A 122 -1.95 2.12 9.91
CA VAL A 122 -0.82 2.93 9.42
C VAL A 122 0.44 2.60 10.20
N THR A 123 1.57 2.39 9.52
CA THR A 123 2.90 2.20 10.12
C THR A 123 3.78 3.44 9.97
N PHE A 124 4.85 3.46 10.76
CA PHE A 124 5.79 4.59 10.87
C PHE A 124 6.49 4.98 9.55
N ASP A 125 6.52 4.08 8.57
CA ASP A 125 7.09 4.27 7.22
C ASP A 125 6.02 4.66 6.19
N CYS A 126 4.87 5.15 6.64
CA CYS A 126 3.71 5.51 5.82
C CYS A 126 3.06 4.30 5.13
N GLY A 127 3.24 3.08 5.65
CA GLY A 127 2.58 1.88 5.14
C GLY A 127 1.11 1.85 5.53
N HIS A 128 0.22 1.61 4.57
CA HIS A 128 -1.22 1.62 4.80
C HIS A 128 -1.86 0.25 4.53
N GLY A 129 -2.77 -0.15 5.42
CA GLY A 129 -3.74 -1.22 5.21
C GLY A 129 -3.16 -2.63 5.01
N ILE A 130 -3.92 -3.48 4.32
CA ILE A 130 -3.67 -4.93 4.24
C ILE A 130 -2.30 -5.27 3.66
N MET A 131 -1.91 -4.57 2.59
CA MET A 131 -0.66 -4.82 1.87
C MET A 131 0.49 -3.92 2.32
N GLN A 132 0.26 -3.10 3.36
CA GLN A 132 1.22 -2.11 3.88
C GLN A 132 1.83 -1.27 2.75
N VAL A 133 0.95 -0.70 1.92
CA VAL A 133 1.37 0.11 0.75
C VAL A 133 2.04 1.39 1.24
N THR A 134 3.33 1.56 0.94
CA THR A 134 4.13 2.75 1.26
C THR A 134 4.40 3.61 0.03
N THR A 135 4.53 2.99 -1.15
CA THR A 135 4.90 3.68 -2.40
C THR A 135 3.80 4.66 -2.81
N GLY A 136 4.16 5.95 -2.89
CA GLY A 136 3.22 7.02 -3.22
C GLY A 136 2.32 7.45 -2.05
N MET A 137 2.58 7.00 -0.82
CA MET A 137 1.82 7.37 0.39
C MET A 137 2.45 8.52 1.19
N THR A 138 3.32 9.30 0.55
CA THR A 138 3.88 10.54 1.08
C THR A 138 3.37 11.74 0.30
N VAL A 139 3.40 12.91 0.94
CA VAL A 139 3.09 14.20 0.32
C VAL A 139 4.18 15.22 0.70
N PRO A 140 4.50 16.19 -0.17
CA PRO A 140 5.39 17.29 0.21
C PRO A 140 4.84 18.05 1.43
N LEU A 141 5.73 18.47 2.33
CA LEU A 141 5.35 19.31 3.47
C LEU A 141 4.65 20.60 2.98
N GLY A 142 3.52 20.92 3.62
CA GLY A 142 2.72 22.10 3.28
C GLY A 142 1.79 21.92 2.07
N SER A 143 1.67 20.70 1.53
CA SER A 143 0.68 20.38 0.49
C SER A 143 -0.76 20.44 1.00
N SER A 144 -1.73 20.50 0.07
CA SER A 144 -3.17 20.62 0.34
C SER A 144 -3.84 19.35 0.88
N GLY A 145 -3.07 18.34 1.29
CA GLY A 145 -3.56 17.06 1.80
C GLY A 145 -3.41 15.89 0.82
N PRO A 146 -3.97 14.72 1.17
CA PRO A 146 -3.84 13.49 0.39
C PRO A 146 -4.59 13.55 -0.94
N SER A 147 -4.05 12.90 -1.96
CA SER A 147 -4.72 12.66 -3.24
C SER A 147 -5.81 11.59 -3.15
N ASP A 148 -6.73 11.58 -4.11
CA ASP A 148 -7.78 10.56 -4.26
C ASP A 148 -7.24 9.11 -4.23
N ARG A 149 -6.09 8.86 -4.86
CA ARG A 149 -5.42 7.54 -4.83
C ARG A 149 -4.93 7.18 -3.43
N GLN A 150 -4.35 8.14 -2.71
CA GLN A 150 -3.90 7.91 -1.34
C GLN A 150 -5.11 7.63 -0.41
N VAL A 151 -6.22 8.34 -0.59
CA VAL A 151 -7.46 8.10 0.15
C VAL A 151 -8.00 6.70 -0.10
N THR A 152 -8.16 6.30 -1.36
CA THR A 152 -8.67 4.95 -1.68
C THR A 152 -7.74 3.84 -1.17
N ILE A 153 -6.42 3.98 -1.31
CA ILE A 153 -5.44 3.02 -0.75
C ILE A 153 -5.55 2.92 0.78
N ALA A 154 -5.70 4.05 1.47
CA ALA A 154 -5.71 4.09 2.93
C ALA A 154 -7.03 3.64 3.57
N THR A 155 -8.14 3.69 2.82
CA THR A 155 -9.49 3.50 3.38
C THR A 155 -10.23 2.27 2.82
N HIS A 156 -9.88 1.80 1.62
CA HIS A 156 -10.60 0.75 0.92
C HIS A 156 -9.73 -0.47 0.58
N PHE A 157 -10.10 -1.64 1.12
CA PHE A 157 -9.31 -2.86 0.99
C PHE A 157 -9.04 -3.29 -0.47
N GLY A 158 -10.04 -3.15 -1.36
CA GLY A 158 -9.89 -3.52 -2.77
C GLY A 158 -8.78 -2.74 -3.50
N TYR A 159 -8.73 -1.42 -3.33
CA TYR A 159 -7.67 -0.57 -3.90
C TYR A 159 -6.32 -0.85 -3.25
N ASN A 160 -6.29 -1.08 -1.94
CA ASN A 160 -5.07 -1.44 -1.21
C ASN A 160 -4.46 -2.76 -1.71
N ILE A 161 -5.27 -3.81 -1.86
CA ILE A 161 -4.85 -5.11 -2.37
C ILE A 161 -4.41 -5.01 -3.83
N ALA A 162 -5.17 -4.32 -4.67
CA ALA A 162 -4.81 -4.12 -6.07
C ALA A 162 -3.47 -3.41 -6.23
N ARG A 163 -3.24 -2.34 -5.44
CA ARG A 163 -1.95 -1.63 -5.44
C ARG A 163 -0.80 -2.50 -4.92
N GLY A 164 -1.02 -3.31 -3.88
CA GLY A 164 -0.02 -4.26 -3.39
C GLY A 164 0.37 -5.30 -4.43
N ALA A 165 -0.60 -5.87 -5.15
CA ALA A 165 -0.33 -6.81 -6.24
C ALA A 165 0.44 -6.14 -7.39
N GLN A 166 0.06 -4.93 -7.77
CA GLN A 166 0.72 -4.14 -8.80
C GLN A 166 2.17 -3.80 -8.40
N ILE A 167 2.44 -3.45 -7.13
CA ILE A 167 3.81 -3.24 -6.61
C ILE A 167 4.64 -4.54 -6.70
N LEU A 168 4.07 -5.69 -6.32
CA LEU A 168 4.79 -6.97 -6.43
C LEU A 168 5.14 -7.29 -7.88
N ALA A 169 4.24 -7.02 -8.83
CA ALA A 169 4.51 -7.13 -10.25
C ALA A 169 5.62 -6.17 -10.70
N GLU A 170 5.65 -4.92 -10.20
CA GLU A 170 6.76 -3.98 -10.47
C GLU A 170 8.09 -4.54 -9.95
N LYS A 171 8.11 -5.23 -8.79
CA LYS A 171 9.33 -5.86 -8.28
C LYS A 171 9.79 -7.05 -9.12
N TRP A 172 8.84 -7.82 -9.66
CA TRP A 172 9.14 -8.91 -10.58
C TRP A 172 9.70 -8.40 -11.91
N ASN A 173 9.02 -7.43 -12.55
CA ASN A 173 9.42 -6.85 -13.84
C ASN A 173 10.67 -5.95 -13.73
N ALA A 174 11.18 -5.70 -12.52
CA ALA A 174 12.48 -5.04 -12.35
C ALA A 174 13.67 -5.97 -12.68
N ALA A 175 13.43 -7.27 -12.90
CA ALA A 175 14.43 -8.20 -13.43
C ALA A 175 14.32 -8.26 -14.96
N PRO A 176 15.44 -8.20 -15.69
CA PRO A 176 16.82 -8.34 -15.24
C PRO A 176 17.58 -7.06 -14.86
N GLU A 177 17.03 -5.87 -15.13
CA GLU A 177 17.76 -4.59 -15.16
C GLU A 177 18.23 -4.15 -13.77
N ALA A 178 17.36 -4.32 -12.78
CA ALA A 178 17.59 -3.90 -11.40
C ALA A 178 17.51 -5.05 -10.40
N ARG A 179 17.16 -6.26 -10.84
CA ARG A 179 16.98 -7.44 -10.01
C ARG A 179 17.54 -8.72 -10.67
N PRO A 180 18.01 -9.68 -9.87
CA PRO A 180 18.32 -11.01 -10.37
C PRO A 180 17.05 -11.80 -10.71
N ILE A 181 17.25 -12.88 -11.45
CA ILE A 181 16.21 -13.79 -11.93
C ILE A 181 16.24 -15.08 -11.11
N ALA A 182 15.07 -15.52 -10.65
CA ALA A 182 14.85 -16.88 -10.21
C ALA A 182 14.11 -17.66 -11.31
N GLY A 183 14.44 -18.94 -11.45
CA GLY A 183 13.85 -19.81 -12.46
C GLY A 183 14.53 -19.75 -13.82
N THR A 184 15.86 -19.61 -13.86
CA THR A 184 16.61 -19.60 -15.13
C THR A 184 16.41 -20.87 -15.97
N ASP A 185 16.05 -21.98 -15.34
CA ASP A 185 15.76 -23.30 -15.91
C ASP A 185 14.28 -23.52 -16.25
N SER A 186 13.37 -22.68 -15.74
CA SER A 186 11.93 -22.71 -16.02
C SER A 186 11.45 -21.49 -16.81
N ALA A 187 12.39 -20.73 -17.39
CA ALA A 187 12.12 -19.47 -18.08
C ALA A 187 11.33 -18.47 -17.21
N SER A 188 11.57 -18.49 -15.90
CA SER A 188 10.86 -17.69 -14.89
C SER A 188 9.34 -17.77 -15.07
N ASP A 189 8.79 -18.98 -15.20
CA ASP A 189 7.34 -19.16 -15.27
C ASP A 189 6.69 -18.56 -14.00
N PRO A 190 5.82 -17.52 -14.13
CA PRO A 190 5.19 -16.89 -12.98
C PRO A 190 4.16 -17.78 -12.28
N ALA A 191 3.75 -18.90 -12.89
CA ALA A 191 2.90 -19.87 -12.22
C ALA A 191 3.66 -20.74 -11.21
N ILE A 192 4.99 -20.75 -11.24
CA ILE A 192 5.82 -21.43 -10.23
C ILE A 192 6.13 -20.44 -9.10
N VAL A 193 5.62 -20.72 -7.90
CA VAL A 193 5.72 -19.78 -6.76
C VAL A 193 7.17 -19.50 -6.37
N GLU A 194 8.07 -20.47 -6.51
CA GLU A 194 9.48 -20.31 -6.15
C GLU A 194 10.21 -19.26 -7.00
N ASN A 195 9.76 -19.05 -8.24
CA ASN A 195 10.34 -18.04 -9.13
C ASN A 195 10.12 -16.60 -8.62
N TRP A 196 9.18 -16.39 -7.69
CA TRP A 196 8.90 -15.08 -7.11
C TRP A 196 9.89 -14.67 -6.01
N TYR A 197 10.89 -15.50 -5.69
CA TYR A 197 11.82 -15.28 -4.58
C TYR A 197 12.40 -13.85 -4.52
N TYR A 198 12.92 -13.33 -5.63
CA TYR A 198 13.50 -11.98 -5.66
C TYR A 198 12.47 -10.86 -5.67
N ALA A 199 11.29 -11.08 -6.25
CA ALA A 199 10.19 -10.12 -6.17
C ALA A 199 9.68 -9.98 -4.72
N VAL A 200 9.59 -11.09 -3.99
CA VAL A 200 9.19 -11.12 -2.57
C VAL A 200 10.25 -10.43 -1.71
N TRP A 201 11.53 -10.71 -1.93
CA TRP A 201 12.61 -9.95 -1.29
C TRP A 201 12.44 -8.44 -1.59
N GLY A 202 12.20 -8.09 -2.85
CA GLY A 202 12.00 -6.71 -3.27
C GLY A 202 10.77 -6.02 -2.68
N TYR A 203 9.75 -6.77 -2.28
CA TYR A 203 8.50 -6.25 -1.72
C TYR A 203 8.73 -5.54 -0.38
N ASN A 204 9.47 -6.18 0.53
CA ASN A 204 9.87 -5.60 1.81
C ASN A 204 11.19 -4.79 1.73
N GLY A 205 11.73 -4.60 0.53
CA GLY A 205 12.98 -3.92 0.27
C GLY A 205 14.10 -4.89 -0.10
N PHE A 206 14.65 -4.68 -1.31
CA PHE A 206 15.78 -5.45 -1.84
C PHE A 206 17.11 -4.98 -1.24
N THR A 207 17.27 -5.18 0.07
CA THR A 207 18.43 -4.75 0.86
C THR A 207 19.29 -5.93 1.28
N GLY A 208 20.58 -5.67 1.49
CA GLY A 208 21.54 -6.67 1.98
C GLY A 208 22.51 -6.11 3.03
N PRO A 209 23.61 -6.83 3.31
CA PRO A 209 24.51 -6.49 4.41
C PRO A 209 25.03 -5.06 4.30
N GLY A 210 25.02 -4.33 5.41
CA GLY A 210 25.40 -2.91 5.48
C GLY A 210 24.24 -1.91 5.32
N ALA A 211 23.02 -2.37 5.00
CA ALA A 211 21.83 -1.55 5.11
C ALA A 211 21.37 -1.43 6.59
N ASN A 212 20.63 -0.35 6.91
CA ASN A 212 20.03 -0.17 8.25
C ASN A 212 19.10 -1.35 8.64
N ARG A 213 18.45 -1.97 7.65
CA ARG A 213 17.71 -3.23 7.77
C ARG A 213 18.01 -4.08 6.55
N SER A 214 18.73 -5.17 6.75
CA SER A 214 19.08 -6.14 5.71
C SER A 214 17.98 -7.18 5.56
N ASN A 215 17.72 -7.62 4.32
CA ASN A 215 16.82 -8.74 4.00
C ASN A 215 17.57 -9.88 3.27
N HIS A 216 18.90 -9.88 3.35
CA HIS A 216 19.72 -10.88 2.70
C HIS A 216 19.73 -12.20 3.49
N PRO A 217 19.48 -13.37 2.88
CA PRO A 217 19.32 -14.64 3.59
C PRO A 217 20.56 -15.11 4.36
N LEU A 218 21.74 -14.65 3.92
CA LEU A 218 23.04 -14.88 4.57
C LEU A 218 23.51 -13.73 5.47
N ASP A 219 22.67 -12.75 5.80
CA ASP A 219 23.06 -11.72 6.76
C ASP A 219 23.27 -12.34 8.16
N PRO A 220 24.42 -12.10 8.81
CA PRO A 220 24.69 -12.63 10.15
C PRO A 220 23.79 -12.06 11.25
N SER A 221 23.01 -11.00 11.00
CA SER A 221 22.02 -10.48 11.96
C SER A 221 20.87 -11.46 12.22
N PHE A 222 20.59 -12.36 11.28
CA PHE A 222 19.57 -13.39 11.44
C PHE A 222 20.09 -14.57 12.26
N ALA A 223 19.19 -15.48 12.67
CA ALA A 223 19.60 -16.69 13.37
C ALA A 223 20.62 -17.51 12.54
N GLY A 224 21.46 -18.28 13.22
CA GLY A 224 22.43 -19.17 12.55
C GLY A 224 21.73 -20.11 11.56
N TRP A 225 22.34 -20.29 10.40
CA TRP A 225 21.86 -21.21 9.37
C TRP A 225 22.27 -22.66 9.72
N PRO A 226 21.44 -23.70 9.48
CA PRO A 226 20.08 -23.62 8.95
C PRO A 226 19.08 -23.16 10.01
N ARG A 227 18.12 -22.33 9.58
CA ARG A 227 17.03 -21.85 10.45
C ARG A 227 15.88 -22.85 10.42
N PRO A 228 15.19 -23.07 11.55
CA PRO A 228 13.96 -23.84 11.53
C PRO A 228 12.90 -23.05 10.75
N ALA A 229 12.09 -23.73 9.93
CA ALA A 229 11.04 -23.10 9.15
C ALA A 229 10.16 -22.17 10.01
N TYR A 230 9.77 -21.02 9.44
CA TYR A 230 8.89 -20.10 10.11
C TYR A 230 7.46 -20.68 10.15
N ARG A 231 6.91 -20.85 11.36
CA ARG A 231 5.62 -21.50 11.61
C ARG A 231 4.42 -20.60 11.36
N CYS A 232 4.64 -19.29 11.21
CA CYS A 232 3.58 -18.30 11.02
C CYS A 232 2.51 -18.28 12.13
N ASP A 233 2.79 -18.82 13.32
CA ASP A 233 1.87 -18.97 14.45
C ASP A 233 2.01 -17.88 15.52
N GLY A 234 2.92 -16.93 15.32
CA GLY A 234 3.24 -15.86 16.27
C GLY A 234 4.15 -16.27 17.42
N THR A 235 4.62 -17.53 17.46
CA THR A 235 5.52 -18.03 18.52
C THR A 235 7.00 -17.81 18.23
N GLN A 236 7.35 -17.48 16.98
CA GLN A 236 8.71 -17.16 16.55
C GLN A 236 8.88 -15.66 16.37
N SER A 237 10.00 -15.13 16.87
CA SER A 237 10.39 -13.75 16.56
C SER A 237 10.68 -13.61 15.06
N ARG A 238 10.04 -12.62 14.45
CA ARG A 238 10.17 -12.32 13.02
C ARG A 238 11.55 -11.81 12.65
N ASP A 239 12.20 -11.06 13.54
CA ASP A 239 13.53 -10.46 13.32
C ASP A 239 14.65 -11.50 13.18
N ARG A 240 14.35 -12.78 13.43
CA ARG A 240 15.28 -13.90 13.25
C ARG A 240 15.32 -14.44 11.82
N TYR A 241 14.44 -13.96 10.94
CA TYR A 241 14.21 -14.47 9.60
C TYR A 241 14.29 -13.35 8.56
N PRO A 242 14.92 -13.58 7.40
CA PRO A 242 14.73 -12.71 6.25
C PRO A 242 13.29 -12.79 5.77
N TYR A 243 12.79 -11.72 5.14
CA TYR A 243 11.39 -11.57 4.75
C TYR A 243 10.83 -12.74 3.92
N GLN A 244 11.64 -13.28 3.02
CA GLN A 244 11.33 -14.41 2.15
C GLN A 244 11.00 -15.66 2.97
N GLU A 245 11.78 -15.93 4.03
CA GLU A 245 11.52 -17.07 4.92
C GLU A 245 10.22 -16.89 5.73
N LEU A 246 9.84 -15.65 6.07
CA LEU A 246 8.55 -15.34 6.71
C LEU A 246 7.39 -15.67 5.77
N VAL A 247 7.45 -15.16 4.54
CA VAL A 247 6.38 -15.35 3.53
C VAL A 247 6.24 -16.83 3.16
N TRP A 248 7.35 -17.54 2.91
CA TRP A 248 7.33 -18.98 2.63
C TRP A 248 6.75 -19.78 3.82
N GLY A 249 7.17 -19.43 5.04
CA GLY A 249 6.62 -20.03 6.25
C GLY A 249 5.11 -19.84 6.38
N CYS A 250 4.60 -18.67 6.03
CA CYS A 250 3.16 -18.39 6.04
C CYS A 250 2.40 -19.09 4.89
N MET A 251 2.98 -19.22 3.70
CA MET A 251 2.38 -20.04 2.64
C MET A 251 2.23 -21.50 3.08
N ALA A 252 3.25 -22.04 3.76
CA ALA A 252 3.27 -23.42 4.25
C ALA A 252 2.42 -23.64 5.52
N ASN A 253 2.14 -22.59 6.29
CA ASN A 253 1.41 -22.67 7.56
C ASN A 253 0.28 -21.63 7.57
N PRO A 254 -0.81 -21.86 6.79
CA PRO A 254 -1.92 -20.93 6.73
C PRO A 254 -2.55 -20.72 8.10
N GLN A 255 -2.88 -19.47 8.38
CA GLN A 255 -3.56 -19.11 9.61
C GLN A 255 -5.04 -19.48 9.53
N SER A 256 -5.59 -19.93 10.64
CA SER A 256 -6.99 -20.36 10.73
C SER A 256 -7.83 -19.38 11.53
N ARG A 257 -9.09 -19.24 11.13
CA ARG A 257 -10.13 -18.48 11.81
C ARG A 257 -11.36 -19.37 11.92
N ASN A 258 -11.84 -19.60 13.14
CA ASN A 258 -12.92 -20.55 13.43
C ASN A 258 -12.69 -21.94 12.82
N GLY A 259 -11.46 -22.45 12.89
CA GLY A 259 -11.07 -23.75 12.35
C GLY A 259 -10.90 -23.80 10.82
N VAL A 260 -11.17 -22.71 10.09
CA VAL A 260 -11.03 -22.62 8.64
C VAL A 260 -9.73 -21.89 8.29
N ALA A 261 -8.88 -22.52 7.49
CA ALA A 261 -7.67 -21.90 6.97
C ALA A 261 -8.00 -20.71 6.05
N LEU A 262 -7.23 -19.64 6.16
CA LEU A 262 -7.40 -18.44 5.33
C LEU A 262 -6.90 -18.65 3.89
N TRP A 263 -6.09 -19.66 3.63
CA TRP A 263 -5.70 -20.08 2.28
C TRP A 263 -5.36 -21.57 2.26
N GLU A 264 -5.35 -22.14 1.06
CA GLU A 264 -4.80 -23.48 0.86
C GLU A 264 -3.29 -23.46 1.09
N ARG A 265 -2.78 -24.46 1.82
CA ARG A 265 -1.37 -24.58 2.12
C ARG A 265 -0.58 -24.86 0.83
N VAL A 266 0.49 -24.09 0.62
CA VAL A 266 1.50 -24.38 -0.40
C VAL A 266 2.85 -24.51 0.28
N ASN A 267 3.46 -25.69 0.19
CA ASN A 267 4.76 -25.98 0.78
C ASN A 267 5.88 -25.59 -0.19
N ALA A 268 5.95 -24.29 -0.49
CA ALA A 268 6.92 -23.73 -1.41
C ALA A 268 8.36 -23.96 -0.92
N THR A 269 9.29 -24.12 -1.86
CA THR A 269 10.69 -24.42 -1.55
C THR A 269 11.55 -23.14 -1.55
N LEU A 270 12.36 -22.95 -0.51
CA LEU A 270 13.39 -21.91 -0.48
C LEU A 270 14.65 -22.38 -1.21
N PRO A 271 15.51 -21.46 -1.71
CA PRO A 271 16.83 -21.81 -2.21
C PRO A 271 17.64 -22.64 -1.19
N ASP A 272 18.13 -23.81 -1.61
CA ASP A 272 18.95 -24.69 -0.76
C ASP A 272 20.39 -24.18 -0.67
N LEU A 273 20.72 -23.49 0.43
CA LEU A 273 22.03 -22.90 0.65
C LEU A 273 23.15 -23.93 0.94
N THR A 274 22.85 -25.23 0.97
CA THR A 274 23.90 -26.27 0.92
C THR A 274 24.35 -26.60 -0.49
N SER A 275 23.52 -26.29 -1.49
CA SER A 275 23.81 -26.55 -2.89
C SER A 275 24.62 -25.38 -3.48
N PRO A 276 25.74 -25.64 -4.18
CA PRO A 276 26.50 -24.60 -4.86
C PRO A 276 25.68 -23.80 -5.88
N ALA A 277 24.60 -24.38 -6.43
CA ALA A 277 23.70 -23.72 -7.36
C ALA A 277 22.93 -22.54 -6.75
N PHE A 278 22.75 -22.51 -5.42
CA PHE A 278 22.11 -21.40 -4.71
C PHE A 278 23.10 -20.65 -3.80
N PHE A 279 23.99 -21.38 -3.10
CA PHE A 279 24.98 -20.78 -2.22
C PHE A 279 25.90 -19.80 -2.97
N THR A 280 26.36 -20.17 -4.17
CA THR A 280 27.29 -19.32 -4.91
C THR A 280 26.61 -18.02 -5.37
N PRO A 281 25.45 -18.07 -6.10
CA PRO A 281 24.75 -16.86 -6.52
C PRO A 281 24.29 -15.98 -5.35
N LEU A 282 23.81 -16.56 -4.24
CA LEU A 282 23.35 -15.80 -3.07
C LEU A 282 24.48 -15.40 -2.11
N SER A 283 25.75 -15.64 -2.45
CA SER A 283 26.86 -15.24 -1.58
C SER A 283 26.93 -13.72 -1.47
N VAL A 284 27.33 -13.22 -0.29
CA VAL A 284 27.53 -11.77 -0.05
C VAL A 284 28.54 -11.17 -1.03
N ALA A 285 29.50 -11.97 -1.52
CA ALA A 285 30.46 -11.53 -2.53
C ALA A 285 29.79 -11.14 -3.86
N ARG A 286 28.67 -11.80 -4.22
CA ARG A 286 27.88 -11.56 -5.43
C ARG A 286 26.72 -10.59 -5.25
N TRP A 287 26.49 -10.09 -4.02
CA TRP A 287 25.60 -8.98 -3.74
C TRP A 287 26.17 -7.66 -4.30
N ARG A 288 26.17 -7.51 -5.63
CA ARG A 288 26.74 -6.39 -6.35
C ARG A 288 25.86 -6.04 -7.54
N PHE A 289 25.39 -4.78 -7.61
CA PHE A 289 24.68 -4.28 -8.79
C PHE A 289 25.58 -4.41 -10.05
N PRO A 290 25.08 -4.90 -11.20
CA PRO A 290 23.66 -5.08 -11.56
C PRO A 290 23.04 -6.44 -11.19
N TYR A 291 23.60 -7.16 -10.22
CA TYR A 291 23.08 -8.41 -9.62
C TYR A 291 22.95 -9.61 -10.58
N ASN A 292 23.49 -9.53 -11.79
CA ASN A 292 23.42 -10.61 -12.78
C ASN A 292 24.09 -11.92 -12.31
N GLU A 293 25.05 -11.86 -11.39
CA GLU A 293 25.70 -13.06 -10.84
C GLU A 293 24.87 -13.79 -9.78
N MET A 294 23.74 -13.19 -9.37
CA MET A 294 22.81 -13.74 -8.40
C MET A 294 21.66 -14.53 -9.04
N ASP A 295 21.65 -14.74 -10.36
CA ASP A 295 20.61 -15.57 -10.97
C ASP A 295 20.63 -17.00 -10.43
N ILE A 296 19.44 -17.54 -10.13
CA ILE A 296 19.28 -18.89 -9.58
C ILE A 296 18.31 -19.73 -10.43
N PRO A 297 18.53 -21.05 -10.51
CA PRO A 297 17.50 -21.96 -11.02
C PRO A 297 16.27 -21.96 -10.10
N THR A 298 15.20 -22.62 -10.52
CA THR A 298 13.98 -22.80 -9.72
C THR A 298 14.30 -23.67 -8.50
N PRO A 299 14.09 -23.20 -7.27
CA PRO A 299 14.16 -24.05 -6.08
C PRO A 299 13.26 -25.29 -6.20
N GLN A 300 13.77 -26.46 -5.78
CA GLN A 300 13.09 -27.75 -5.96
C GLN A 300 12.72 -28.40 -4.62
N PRO A 301 11.57 -29.07 -4.52
CA PRO A 301 10.56 -29.24 -5.57
C PRO A 301 9.80 -27.93 -5.88
N ALA A 302 9.56 -27.69 -7.16
CA ALA A 302 8.78 -26.53 -7.63
C ALA A 302 7.27 -26.73 -7.47
N ASN A 303 6.54 -25.67 -7.15
CA ASN A 303 5.10 -25.69 -6.94
C ASN A 303 4.38 -24.80 -7.96
N LEU A 304 3.65 -25.45 -8.88
CA LEU A 304 2.79 -24.77 -9.84
C LEU A 304 1.46 -24.37 -9.20
N VAL A 305 1.08 -23.11 -9.36
CA VAL A 305 -0.20 -22.57 -8.88
C VAL A 305 -1.08 -22.23 -10.07
N ILE A 306 -2.32 -22.72 -10.04
CA ILE A 306 -3.30 -22.49 -11.10
C ILE A 306 -4.02 -21.17 -10.80
N ALA A 307 -4.30 -20.40 -11.86
CA ALA A 307 -5.09 -19.18 -11.75
C ALA A 307 -6.49 -19.49 -11.19
N PRO A 308 -6.94 -18.79 -10.15
CA PRO A 308 -8.26 -19.03 -9.58
C PRO A 308 -9.35 -18.55 -10.54
N ALA A 309 -10.49 -19.25 -10.53
CA ALA A 309 -11.69 -18.75 -11.18
C ALA A 309 -12.25 -17.57 -10.37
N VAL A 310 -12.40 -16.41 -11.02
CA VAL A 310 -12.94 -15.21 -10.39
C VAL A 310 -14.43 -15.08 -10.73
N PRO A 311 -15.34 -15.00 -9.73
CA PRO A 311 -16.75 -14.79 -9.99
C PRO A 311 -16.99 -13.48 -10.77
N PRO A 312 -17.82 -13.47 -11.82
CA PRO A 312 -18.06 -12.28 -12.63
C PRO A 312 -18.62 -11.08 -11.86
N ASP A 313 -19.32 -11.32 -10.75
CA ASP A 313 -19.90 -10.32 -9.86
C ASP A 313 -18.94 -9.84 -8.76
N LEU A 314 -17.73 -10.40 -8.66
CA LEU A 314 -16.86 -10.09 -7.53
C LEU A 314 -16.40 -8.63 -7.53
N GLN A 315 -16.11 -8.05 -8.70
CA GLN A 315 -15.69 -6.66 -8.82
C GLN A 315 -16.77 -5.72 -8.24
N SER A 316 -18.04 -5.93 -8.60
CA SER A 316 -19.14 -5.09 -8.11
C SER A 316 -19.42 -5.29 -6.61
N ARG A 317 -19.16 -6.49 -6.08
CA ARG A 317 -19.22 -6.73 -4.62
C ARG A 317 -18.10 -6.07 -3.83
N ILE A 318 -16.90 -5.96 -4.41
CA ILE A 318 -15.74 -5.35 -3.76
C ILE A 318 -15.86 -3.82 -3.76
N PHE A 319 -16.17 -3.24 -4.93
CA PHE A 319 -16.12 -1.78 -5.11
C PHE A 319 -17.49 -1.11 -4.98
N GLY A 320 -18.57 -1.83 -5.28
CA GLY A 320 -19.93 -1.28 -5.27
C GLY A 320 -20.12 -0.11 -6.24
N SER A 321 -21.19 0.63 -5.99
CA SER A 321 -21.54 1.91 -6.63
C SER A 321 -21.88 2.91 -5.53
N PRO A 322 -20.87 3.49 -4.87
CA PRO A 322 -21.07 4.40 -3.74
C PRO A 322 -21.79 5.69 -4.14
N SER A 323 -22.57 6.25 -3.20
CA SER A 323 -23.31 7.51 -3.36
C SER A 323 -23.24 8.34 -2.09
N LEU A 324 -22.57 9.50 -2.14
CA LEU A 324 -22.26 10.32 -0.97
C LEU A 324 -23.47 11.15 -0.55
N SER A 325 -23.75 11.16 0.75
CA SER A 325 -24.62 12.17 1.38
C SER A 325 -24.13 12.52 2.78
N SER A 326 -24.57 13.66 3.31
CA SER A 326 -24.32 14.10 4.69
C SER A 326 -25.63 14.21 5.48
N SER A 327 -25.56 14.16 6.82
CA SER A 327 -26.73 14.40 7.68
C SER A 327 -27.24 15.84 7.65
N THR A 328 -26.37 16.77 7.26
CA THR A 328 -26.69 18.20 7.19
C THR A 328 -25.81 18.89 6.15
N GLU A 329 -26.32 20.00 5.63
CA GLU A 329 -25.59 20.94 4.78
C GLU A 329 -25.18 22.21 5.54
N ARG A 330 -25.72 22.42 6.75
CA ARG A 330 -25.46 23.63 7.55
C ARG A 330 -25.37 23.30 9.03
N ILE A 331 -24.40 23.88 9.72
CA ILE A 331 -24.24 23.81 11.17
C ILE A 331 -24.02 25.22 11.72
N THR A 332 -24.64 25.51 12.85
CA THR A 332 -24.33 26.72 13.64
C THR A 332 -23.63 26.32 14.93
N VAL A 333 -22.48 26.93 15.19
CA VAL A 333 -21.59 26.72 16.34
C VAL A 333 -21.59 28.01 17.15
N ARG A 334 -21.99 27.96 18.43
CA ARG A 334 -21.89 29.08 19.37
C ARG A 334 -20.70 28.88 20.30
N LEU A 335 -19.84 29.89 20.43
CA LEU A 335 -18.66 29.86 21.29
C LEU A 335 -18.80 30.90 22.40
N ASP A 336 -18.74 30.44 23.65
CA ASP A 336 -18.93 31.28 24.82
C ASP A 336 -17.59 31.72 25.44
N ASP A 337 -16.48 31.06 25.07
CA ASP A 337 -15.13 31.33 25.59
C ASP A 337 -14.07 31.35 24.46
N PRO A 338 -13.10 32.28 24.49
CA PRO A 338 -12.05 32.39 23.48
C PRO A 338 -10.97 31.30 23.50
N THR A 339 -10.95 30.41 24.50
CA THR A 339 -9.87 29.42 24.66
C THR A 339 -10.29 27.98 24.41
N THR A 340 -11.59 27.69 24.48
CA THR A 340 -12.13 26.34 24.40
C THR A 340 -12.59 26.03 22.97
N PRO A 341 -11.95 25.09 22.23
CA PRO A 341 -12.44 24.67 20.93
C PRO A 341 -13.80 23.97 21.06
N MET A 342 -14.75 24.29 20.17
CA MET A 342 -16.01 23.56 20.09
C MET A 342 -15.99 22.54 18.95
N ARG A 343 -16.69 21.42 19.17
CA ARG A 343 -16.85 20.34 18.20
C ARG A 343 -18.25 20.32 17.62
N ALA A 344 -18.34 20.18 16.31
CA ALA A 344 -19.54 19.77 15.61
C ALA A 344 -19.29 18.44 14.92
N SER A 345 -20.34 17.65 14.69
CA SER A 345 -20.25 16.36 14.01
C SER A 345 -21.16 16.33 12.79
N VAL A 346 -20.63 15.85 11.67
CA VAL A 346 -21.36 15.53 10.46
C VAL A 346 -21.36 14.02 10.28
N THR A 347 -22.52 13.44 10.04
CA THR A 347 -22.62 12.04 9.66
C THR A 347 -22.50 11.92 8.15
N ILE A 348 -21.55 11.13 7.68
CA ILE A 348 -21.35 10.82 6.26
C ILE A 348 -22.02 9.49 5.96
N ARG A 349 -22.83 9.43 4.90
CA ARG A 349 -23.62 8.25 4.54
C ARG A 349 -23.33 7.82 3.12
N ASN A 350 -23.35 6.50 2.90
CA ASN A 350 -23.36 5.91 1.57
C ASN A 350 -24.78 5.44 1.23
N GLN A 351 -25.46 6.12 0.31
CA GLN A 351 -26.81 5.73 -0.16
C GLN A 351 -26.77 4.64 -1.24
N GLY A 352 -25.57 4.33 -1.73
CA GLY A 352 -25.32 3.31 -2.75
C GLY A 352 -24.97 1.96 -2.14
N THR A 353 -24.12 1.22 -2.84
CA THR A 353 -23.61 -0.10 -2.42
C THR A 353 -22.12 -0.02 -2.07
N GLY A 354 -21.60 -1.06 -1.42
CA GLY A 354 -20.16 -1.20 -1.16
C GLY A 354 -19.61 -0.20 -0.15
N ILE A 355 -18.31 0.08 -0.24
CA ILE A 355 -17.61 1.01 0.65
C ILE A 355 -17.45 2.34 -0.07
N LEU A 356 -17.94 3.42 0.53
CA LEU A 356 -17.65 4.78 0.09
C LEU A 356 -16.42 5.26 0.84
N SER A 357 -15.34 5.57 0.12
CA SER A 357 -14.21 6.32 0.66
C SER A 357 -14.51 7.81 0.56
N TRP A 358 -14.24 8.57 1.61
CA TRP A 358 -14.41 10.02 1.62
C TRP A 358 -13.19 10.75 2.16
N VAL A 359 -12.98 11.98 1.71
CA VAL A 359 -11.97 12.91 2.23
C VAL A 359 -12.62 14.26 2.50
N ALA A 360 -12.28 14.86 3.63
CA ALA A 360 -12.77 16.17 4.05
C ALA A 360 -11.66 17.21 3.91
N SER A 361 -12.02 18.37 3.37
CA SER A 361 -11.12 19.52 3.22
C SER A 361 -11.84 20.79 3.65
N THR A 362 -11.06 21.81 4.03
CA THR A 362 -11.57 23.13 4.38
C THR A 362 -10.64 24.20 3.85
N ASN A 363 -11.21 25.34 3.47
CA ASN A 363 -10.47 26.51 3.03
C ASN A 363 -10.23 27.52 4.16
N ASP A 364 -10.74 27.22 5.36
CA ASP A 364 -10.81 28.16 6.47
C ASP A 364 -9.94 27.69 7.63
N PRO A 365 -8.91 28.44 8.05
CA PRO A 365 -7.92 27.98 9.03
C PRO A 365 -8.48 27.79 10.45
N PHE A 366 -9.65 28.37 10.75
CA PHE A 366 -10.34 28.17 12.02
C PHE A 366 -11.14 26.87 12.09
N LEU A 367 -11.25 26.12 10.99
CA LEU A 367 -11.89 24.82 10.92
C LEU A 367 -10.83 23.72 10.82
N ILE A 368 -10.97 22.69 11.64
CA ILE A 368 -10.10 21.52 11.63
C ILE A 368 -10.97 20.27 11.57
N VAL A 369 -10.79 19.48 10.52
CA VAL A 369 -11.52 18.23 10.30
C VAL A 369 -10.77 17.03 10.88
N ASP A 370 -11.51 16.08 11.47
CA ASP A 370 -10.99 14.84 12.02
C ASP A 370 -12.06 13.72 12.02
N PRO A 371 -11.77 12.51 11.51
CA PRO A 371 -10.58 12.17 10.74
C PRO A 371 -10.57 12.92 9.38
N PRO A 372 -9.40 13.09 8.74
CA PRO A 372 -9.27 13.82 7.48
C PRO A 372 -9.88 13.06 6.29
N ALA A 373 -9.99 11.74 6.42
CA ALA A 373 -10.64 10.86 5.47
C ALA A 373 -11.22 9.66 6.22
N GLY A 374 -12.14 8.95 5.58
CA GLY A 374 -12.77 7.80 6.19
C GLY A 374 -13.59 6.99 5.22
N VAL A 375 -14.44 6.13 5.78
CA VAL A 375 -15.41 5.36 5.01
C VAL A 375 -16.84 5.56 5.50
N ALA A 376 -17.80 5.28 4.62
CA ALA A 376 -19.19 5.02 4.96
C ALA A 376 -19.66 3.77 4.19
N LEU A 377 -20.37 2.87 4.85
CA LEU A 377 -20.80 1.60 4.28
C LEU A 377 -22.18 1.75 3.66
N GLY A 378 -22.33 1.23 2.44
CA GLY A 378 -23.59 1.18 1.71
C GLY A 378 -24.26 -0.18 1.83
N GLN A 379 -25.29 -0.38 1.02
CA GLN A 379 -25.96 -1.67 0.92
C GLN A 379 -24.97 -2.79 0.54
N GLY A 380 -25.14 -3.95 1.16
CA GLY A 380 -24.31 -5.14 0.93
C GLY A 380 -23.05 -5.25 1.79
N MET A 381 -22.73 -4.22 2.59
CA MET A 381 -21.61 -4.28 3.53
C MET A 381 -22.09 -4.58 4.96
N PRO A 382 -21.63 -5.68 5.60
CA PRO A 382 -21.94 -5.96 6.99
C PRO A 382 -21.37 -4.89 7.92
N CYS A 383 -22.12 -4.53 8.97
CA CYS A 383 -21.53 -3.78 10.08
C CYS A 383 -22.19 -4.06 11.43
N ASN A 384 -21.35 -4.29 12.45
CA ASN A 384 -21.75 -4.79 13.76
C ASN A 384 -21.49 -3.82 14.92
N SER A 385 -20.91 -2.64 14.67
CA SER A 385 -20.58 -1.63 15.70
C SER A 385 -21.56 -0.46 15.75
N ALA A 386 -21.61 0.21 16.91
CA ALA A 386 -22.37 1.45 17.08
C ALA A 386 -21.79 2.58 16.20
N GLY A 387 -22.67 3.36 15.56
CA GLY A 387 -22.28 4.45 14.63
C GLY A 387 -22.15 4.00 13.17
N CYS A 388 -21.99 2.71 12.94
CA CYS A 388 -22.11 2.10 11.63
C CYS A 388 -23.58 2.09 11.12
N PRO A 389 -23.84 2.09 9.81
CA PRO A 389 -22.88 2.02 8.69
C PRO A 389 -22.26 3.37 8.32
N ASN A 390 -22.50 4.42 9.10
CA ASN A 390 -22.14 5.77 8.73
C ASN A 390 -20.69 6.12 9.07
N GLY A 391 -20.08 6.97 8.25
CA GLY A 391 -18.87 7.69 8.60
C GLY A 391 -19.17 8.83 9.57
N THR A 392 -18.22 9.17 10.42
CA THR A 392 -18.30 10.35 11.31
C THR A 392 -17.19 11.31 10.95
N LEU A 393 -17.54 12.57 10.75
CA LEU A 393 -16.62 13.68 10.55
C LEU A 393 -16.82 14.68 11.69
N THR A 394 -15.80 14.86 12.51
CA THR A 394 -15.77 15.91 13.54
C THR A 394 -15.10 17.16 12.99
N ILE A 395 -15.73 18.30 13.23
CA ILE A 395 -15.25 19.63 12.87
C ILE A 395 -14.94 20.36 14.18
N ASN A 396 -13.65 20.57 14.44
CA ASN A 396 -13.18 21.38 15.55
C ASN A 396 -13.06 22.83 15.10
N VAL A 397 -13.68 23.74 15.84
CA VAL A 397 -13.61 25.18 15.60
C VAL A 397 -12.59 25.80 16.54
N ASN A 398 -11.53 26.40 15.99
CA ASN A 398 -10.50 27.07 16.77
C ASN A 398 -10.88 28.55 17.00
N PRO A 399 -11.28 28.95 18.23
CA PRO A 399 -11.69 30.32 18.52
C PRO A 399 -10.58 31.35 18.28
N THR A 400 -9.31 30.96 18.43
CA THR A 400 -8.15 31.86 18.30
C THR A 400 -7.86 32.29 16.86
N LEU A 401 -8.39 31.55 15.88
CA LEU A 401 -8.20 31.80 14.45
C LEU A 401 -9.44 32.41 13.78
N LEU A 402 -10.47 32.75 14.58
CA LEU A 402 -11.67 33.37 14.03
C LEU A 402 -11.35 34.76 13.46
N PRO A 403 -11.85 35.10 12.25
CA PRO A 403 -11.63 36.41 11.66
C PRO A 403 -12.51 37.50 12.27
N ALA A 404 -13.64 37.13 12.87
CA ALA A 404 -14.61 38.04 13.49
C ALA A 404 -15.52 37.27 14.47
N SER A 405 -16.29 38.01 15.29
CA SER A 405 -17.29 37.43 16.22
C SER A 405 -18.40 36.66 15.51
N ARG A 406 -18.59 36.91 14.21
CA ARG A 406 -19.37 36.05 13.31
C ARG A 406 -18.50 35.66 12.13
N ALA A 407 -18.30 34.36 11.96
CA ALA A 407 -17.55 33.81 10.84
C ALA A 407 -18.39 32.76 10.12
N THR A 408 -18.08 32.54 8.85
CA THR A 408 -18.66 31.44 8.07
C THR A 408 -17.52 30.77 7.33
N GLY A 409 -17.46 29.45 7.45
CA GLY A 409 -16.49 28.63 6.75
C GLY A 409 -17.16 27.43 6.10
N THR A 410 -16.40 26.74 5.27
CA THR A 410 -16.90 25.58 4.52
C THR A 410 -16.03 24.36 4.74
N VAL A 411 -16.71 23.21 4.86
CA VAL A 411 -16.09 21.90 4.81
C VAL A 411 -16.65 21.17 3.59
N THR A 412 -15.77 20.78 2.68
CA THR A 412 -16.12 20.00 1.49
C THR A 412 -15.70 18.56 1.71
N VAL A 413 -16.66 17.65 1.55
CA VAL A 413 -16.42 16.21 1.59
C VAL A 413 -16.61 15.66 0.19
N THR A 414 -15.59 15.01 -0.35
CA THR A 414 -15.62 14.37 -1.67
C THR A 414 -15.46 12.87 -1.52
N SER A 415 -15.92 12.10 -2.51
CA SER A 415 -15.72 10.65 -2.56
C SER A 415 -14.86 10.22 -3.75
N PRO A 416 -13.58 9.86 -3.49
CA PRO A 416 -12.64 9.46 -4.54
C PRO A 416 -13.00 8.21 -5.36
N ASN A 417 -13.77 7.28 -4.78
CA ASN A 417 -14.18 6.05 -5.46
C ASN A 417 -15.62 6.10 -6.01
N GLY A 418 -16.14 7.31 -6.21
CA GLY A 418 -17.47 7.56 -6.75
C GLY A 418 -18.47 7.98 -5.67
N GLY A 419 -19.42 8.84 -6.03
CA GLY A 419 -20.47 9.29 -5.12
C GLY A 419 -20.60 10.80 -4.99
N GLY A 420 -19.73 11.58 -5.61
CA GLY A 420 -19.85 13.03 -5.74
C GLY A 420 -19.20 13.81 -4.59
N SER A 421 -19.78 14.96 -4.28
CA SER A 421 -19.28 15.91 -3.29
C SER A 421 -20.44 16.55 -2.53
N VAL A 422 -20.25 16.78 -1.23
CA VAL A 422 -21.16 17.54 -0.38
C VAL A 422 -20.40 18.67 0.30
N THR A 423 -21.06 19.82 0.47
CA THR A 423 -20.48 20.97 1.16
C THR A 423 -21.31 21.29 2.39
N VAL A 424 -20.65 21.36 3.55
CA VAL A 424 -21.27 21.74 4.81
C VAL A 424 -20.82 23.15 5.17
N THR A 425 -21.78 24.07 5.27
CA THR A 425 -21.53 25.44 5.70
C THR A 425 -21.54 25.51 7.23
N ILE A 426 -20.45 26.03 7.82
CA ILE A 426 -20.30 26.19 9.26
C ILE A 426 -20.42 27.67 9.58
N THR A 427 -21.49 28.06 10.28
CA THR A 427 -21.64 29.41 10.83
C THR A 427 -21.16 29.40 12.27
N VAL A 428 -20.19 30.25 12.61
CA VAL A 428 -19.68 30.41 13.96
C VAL A 428 -20.14 31.75 14.53
N LEU A 429 -20.71 31.71 15.73
CA LEU A 429 -21.11 32.89 16.51
C LEU A 429 -20.31 32.86 17.81
N ALA A 430 -19.41 33.83 18.00
CA ALA A 430 -18.64 34.00 19.22
C ALA A 430 -19.24 35.13 20.06
N GLU A 431 -19.53 34.83 21.33
CA GLU A 431 -20.09 35.79 22.30
C GLU A 431 -19.01 36.58 23.05
N PHE A 432 -17.77 36.56 22.53
CA PHE A 432 -16.62 37.29 23.06
C PHE A 432 -15.98 38.18 21.99
N GLU A 433 -15.19 39.16 22.43
CA GLU A 433 -14.38 39.97 21.51
C GLU A 433 -13.27 39.13 20.88
N VAL A 434 -13.37 38.95 19.57
CA VAL A 434 -12.29 38.38 18.75
C VAL A 434 -11.26 39.48 18.53
N GLY A 435 -10.01 39.24 18.96
CA GLY A 435 -8.94 40.22 18.86
C GLY A 435 -8.69 40.65 17.42
N ALA A 436 -8.42 41.94 17.19
CA ALA A 436 -8.10 42.45 15.87
C ALA A 436 -6.81 41.79 15.33
N PRO A 437 -6.74 41.47 14.02
CA PRO A 437 -5.51 40.95 13.42
C PRO A 437 -4.35 41.92 13.67
N GLY A 438 -3.31 41.47 14.40
CA GLY A 438 -2.08 42.24 14.65
C GLY A 438 -1.90 42.83 16.06
N THR A 439 -2.84 42.64 17.00
CA THR A 439 -2.60 43.02 18.41
C THR A 439 -2.15 41.81 19.22
N SER A 440 -0.88 41.75 19.60
CA SER A 440 -0.43 40.76 20.59
C SER A 440 -1.05 41.09 21.96
N ARG A 441 -1.69 40.11 22.59
CA ARG A 441 -1.98 40.20 24.03
C ARG A 441 -0.70 39.83 24.77
N ALA A 442 0.10 40.83 25.13
CA ALA A 442 1.05 40.66 26.21
C ALA A 442 0.27 40.44 27.51
N ARG A 443 0.36 39.23 28.07
CA ARG A 443 0.18 38.98 29.51
C ARG A 443 1.19 37.95 29.97
#